data_AF-S8A8R4-F1
#
_entry.id   AF-S8A8R4-F1
#
_cell.length_a   1.000
_cell.length_b   1.000
_cell.length_c   1.000
_cell.angle_alpha   90.00
_cell.angle_beta   90.00
_cell.angle_gamma   90.00
#
_symmetry.space_group_name_H-M   'P 1'
#
loop_
_entity.id
_entity.type
_entity.pdbx_description
1 polymer ?
#
loop_
_entity_poly.entity_id
_entity_poly.type
_entity_poly.pdbx_seq_one_letter_code
_entity_poly.pdbx_strand_id
1 'polypeptide(L)'
;MSSLLFYGFFGAATRFVQLGIQKRPHYFPSEAVAYPLYMSVAIGAGLYLDGMEERYMGILEQKKQSLLEKRARRDETERALSGSS
;
A
#
# COMPACT_ATOMS: atom_id res chain seq x y z
N MET A 1 -6.87 5.74 3.96
CA MET A 1 -6.71 7.17 4.34
C MET A 1 -5.88 7.26 5.62
N SER A 2 -4.55 7.28 5.49
CA SER A 2 -3.57 7.70 6.53
C SER A 2 -2.12 7.43 6.09
N SER A 3 -1.88 6.82 4.92
CA SER A 3 -0.55 6.45 4.44
C SER A 3 0.46 7.59 4.55
N LEU A 4 0.07 8.82 4.21
CA LEU A 4 0.95 10.00 4.34
C LEU A 4 1.42 10.23 5.79
N LEU A 5 0.51 10.12 6.76
CA LEU A 5 0.82 10.25 8.20
C LEU A 5 1.62 9.06 8.70
N PHE A 6 1.28 7.84 8.25
CA PHE A 6 1.99 6.62 8.62
C PHE A 6 3.45 6.65 8.13
N TYR A 7 3.65 6.93 6.84
CA TYR A 7 4.98 7.00 6.25
C TYR A 7 5.77 8.22 6.75
N GLY A 8 5.10 9.36 7.00
CA GLY A 8 5.72 10.49 7.68
C GLY A 8 6.20 10.14 9.09
N PHE A 9 5.34 9.53 9.91
CA PHE A 9 5.71 9.06 11.25
C PHE A 9 6.81 8.01 11.20
N PHE A 10 6.77 7.09 10.22
CA PHE A 10 7.80 6.08 10.00
C PHE A 10 9.17 6.71 9.67
N GLY A 11 9.20 7.75 8.83
CA GLY A 11 10.42 8.51 8.55
C GLY A 11 10.99 9.20 9.79
N ALA A 12 10.13 9.78 10.63
CA ALA A 12 10.55 10.38 11.89
C ALA A 12 11.03 9.32 12.91
N ALA A 13 10.34 8.19 13.00
CA ALA A 13 10.66 7.09 13.91
C ALA A 13 11.98 6.40 13.53
N THR A 14 12.23 6.17 12.25
CA THR A 14 13.52 5.62 11.78
C THR A 14 14.68 6.55 12.11
N ARG A 15 14.51 7.87 11.99
CA ARG A 15 15.50 8.86 12.45
C ARG A 15 15.74 8.80 13.96
N PHE A 16 14.67 8.66 14.76
CA PHE A 16 14.77 8.48 16.20
C PHE A 16 15.56 7.22 16.58
N VAL A 17 15.28 6.09 15.91
CA VAL A 17 16.04 4.84 16.12
C VAL A 17 17.51 5.00 15.71
N GLN A 18 17.79 5.67 14.58
CA GLN A 18 19.16 5.93 14.15
C GLN A 18 19.97 6.72 15.19
N LEU A 19 19.37 7.77 15.76
CA LEU A 19 20.00 8.59 16.80
C LEU A 19 20.19 7.82 18.10
N GLY A 20 19.24 6.94 18.44
CA GLY A 20 19.37 5.99 19.55
C GLY A 20 20.58 5.05 19.40
N ILE A 21 20.83 4.54 18.19
CA ILE A 21 21.99 3.69 17.90
C ILE A 21 23.30 4.49 17.99
N GLN A 22 23.33 5.72 17.45
CA GLN A 22 24.53 6.58 17.47
C GLN A 22 24.79 7.24 18.84
N LYS A 23 23.92 7.06 19.83
CA LYS A 23 23.94 7.76 21.14
C LYS A 23 24.11 9.28 21.00
N ARG A 24 23.61 9.87 19.91
CA ARG A 24 23.70 11.31 19.69
C ARG A 24 22.50 12.03 20.31
N PRO A 25 22.69 13.21 20.91
CA PRO A 25 21.58 14.01 21.42
C PRO A 25 20.61 14.41 20.31
N HIS A 26 19.32 14.22 20.55
CA HIS A 26 18.25 14.45 19.57
C HIS A 26 18.00 15.93 19.24
N TYR A 27 18.55 16.86 20.04
CA TYR A 27 18.17 18.28 20.06
C TYR A 27 19.23 19.24 19.53
N PHE A 28 20.17 18.77 18.69
CA PHE A 28 21.07 19.68 18.00
C PHE A 28 20.37 20.33 16.79
N PRO A 29 20.62 21.61 16.49
CA PRO A 29 19.97 22.32 15.39
C PRO A 29 20.24 21.70 14.01
N SER A 30 21.41 21.07 13.82
CA SER A 30 21.73 20.30 12.61
C SER A 30 20.93 18.99 12.50
N GLU A 31 20.58 18.38 13.63
CA GLU A 31 19.82 17.13 13.72
C GLU A 31 18.31 17.38 13.52
N ALA A 32 17.81 18.55 13.97
CA ALA A 32 16.42 18.97 13.82
C ALA A 32 15.99 19.11 12.35
N VAL A 33 16.89 19.57 11.48
CA VAL A 33 16.65 19.67 10.02
C VAL A 33 16.64 18.31 9.33
N ALA A 34 17.24 17.28 9.93
CA ALA A 34 17.22 15.94 9.35
C ALA A 34 15.82 15.30 9.43
N TYR A 35 15.03 15.58 10.46
CA TYR A 35 13.67 15.02 10.60
C TYR A 35 12.75 15.27 9.39
N PRO A 36 12.58 16.52 8.89
CA PRO A 36 11.75 16.75 7.70
C PRO A 36 12.32 16.09 6.43
N LEU A 37 13.64 15.94 6.33
CA LEU A 37 14.25 15.21 5.21
C LEU A 37 13.84 13.73 5.23
N TYR A 38 13.98 13.06 6.37
CA TYR A 38 13.60 11.65 6.51
C TYR A 38 12.09 11.44 6.34
N MET A 39 11.27 12.36 6.87
CA MET A 39 9.83 12.36 6.63
C MET A 39 9.51 12.49 5.14
N SER A 40 10.17 13.41 4.42
CA SER A 40 9.91 13.63 2.98
C SER A 40 10.24 12.40 2.14
N VAL A 41 11.37 11.72 2.45
CA VAL A 41 11.79 10.49 1.76
C VAL A 41 10.79 9.37 2.05
N ALA A 42 10.40 9.19 3.31
CA ALA A 42 9.49 8.13 3.69
C ALA A 42 8.09 8.34 3.10
N ILE A 43 7.57 9.57 3.11
CA ILE A 43 6.30 9.92 2.46
C ILE A 43 6.37 9.63 0.95
N GLY A 44 7.45 10.03 0.28
CA GLY A 44 7.64 9.76 -1.15
C GLY A 44 7.64 8.26 -1.46
N ALA A 45 8.35 7.46 -0.64
CA ALA A 45 8.33 6.00 -0.75
C ALA A 45 6.92 5.42 -0.50
N GLY A 46 6.19 6.00 0.46
CA GLY A 46 4.83 5.60 0.77
C GLY A 46 3.83 5.81 -0.37
N LEU A 47 3.87 6.97 -1.00
CA LEU A 47 3.04 7.28 -2.16
C LEU A 47 3.33 6.34 -3.35
N TYR A 48 4.58 5.92 -3.51
CA TYR A 48 4.95 4.94 -4.53
C TYR A 48 4.38 3.55 -4.24
N LEU A 49 4.47 3.09 -2.99
CA LEU A 49 3.96 1.77 -2.57
C LEU A 49 2.43 1.70 -2.66
N ASP A 50 1.73 2.72 -2.19
CA ASP A 50 0.27 2.81 -2.33
C ASP A 50 -0.14 2.73 -3.81
N GLY A 51 0.60 3.43 -4.69
CA GLY A 51 0.38 3.36 -6.13
C GLY A 51 0.68 1.99 -6.74
N MET A 52 1.57 1.19 -6.14
CA MET A 52 1.79 -0.21 -6.54
C MET A 52 0.64 -1.10 -6.07
N GLU A 53 0.21 -0.96 -4.82
CA GLU A 53 -0.87 -1.77 -4.23
C GLU A 53 -2.18 -1.61 -5.02
N GLU A 54 -2.55 -0.38 -5.39
CA GLU A 54 -3.71 -0.10 -6.24
C GLU A 54 -3.64 -0.85 -7.58
N ARG A 55 -2.46 -0.95 -8.19
CA ARG A 55 -2.28 -1.70 -9.46
C ARG A 55 -2.48 -3.19 -9.27
N TYR A 56 -1.94 -3.77 -8.21
CA TYR A 56 -2.09 -5.21 -7.94
C TYR A 56 -3.52 -5.57 -7.56
N MET A 57 -4.17 -4.76 -6.73
CA MET A 57 -5.57 -4.96 -6.37
C MET A 57 -6.49 -4.82 -7.57
N GLY A 58 -6.25 -3.84 -8.44
CA GLY A 58 -7.00 -3.70 -9.70
C GLY A 58 -6.88 -4.94 -10.60
N ILE A 59 -5.68 -5.51 -10.75
CA ILE A 59 -5.49 -6.75 -11.51
C ILE A 59 -6.23 -7.93 -10.87
N LEU A 60 -6.22 -8.02 -9.54
CA LEU A 60 -6.90 -9.08 -8.82
C LEU A 60 -8.42 -8.98 -8.96
N GLU A 61 -8.98 -7.78 -8.88
CA GLU A 61 -10.40 -7.53 -9.09
C GLU A 61 -10.84 -7.85 -10.53
N GLN A 62 -10.06 -7.43 -11.53
CA GLN A 62 -10.33 -7.75 -12.93
C GLN A 62 -10.34 -9.27 -13.16
N LYS A 63 -9.37 -10.00 -12.60
CA LYS A 63 -9.35 -11.47 -12.69
C LYS A 63 -10.56 -12.08 -12.00
N LYS A 64 -10.93 -11.60 -10.81
CA LYS A 64 -12.12 -12.06 -10.08
C LYS A 64 -13.38 -11.86 -10.89
N GLN A 65 -13.59 -10.69 -11.50
CA GLN A 65 -14.73 -10.39 -12.36
C GLN A 65 -14.78 -11.35 -13.56
N SER A 66 -13.65 -11.54 -14.26
CA SER A 66 -13.59 -12.45 -15.41
C SER A 66 -13.94 -13.90 -15.06
N LEU A 67 -13.59 -14.36 -13.86
CA LEU A 67 -13.92 -15.70 -13.38
C LEU A 67 -15.40 -15.82 -13.01
N LEU A 68 -15.97 -14.78 -12.39
CA LEU A 68 -17.40 -14.73 -12.05
C LEU A 68 -18.26 -14.74 -13.32
N GLU A 69 -17.91 -13.97 -14.34
CA GLU A 69 -18.61 -13.98 -15.63
C GLU A 69 -18.56 -15.36 -16.31
N LYS A 70 -17.40 -16.03 -16.27
CA LYS A 70 -17.27 -17.40 -16.79
C LYS A 70 -18.15 -18.40 -16.04
N ARG A 71 -18.25 -18.26 -14.71
CA ARG A 71 -19.15 -19.10 -13.89
C ARG A 71 -20.61 -18.82 -14.23
N ALA A 72 -21.01 -17.56 -14.34
CA ALA A 72 -22.38 -17.19 -14.72
C ALA A 72 -22.78 -17.79 -16.08
N ARG A 73 -21.90 -17.74 -17.09
CA ARG A 73 -22.15 -18.36 -18.41
C ARG A 73 -22.30 -19.89 -18.34
N ARG A 74 -21.54 -20.55 -17.45
CA ARG A 74 -21.67 -22.00 -17.25
C ARG A 74 -23.00 -22.36 -16.58
N ASP A 75 -23.40 -21.61 -15.55
CA ASP A 75 -24.68 -21.81 -14.85
C ASP A 75 -25.88 -21.58 -15.80
N GLU A 76 -25.81 -20.59 -16.69
CA GLU A 76 -26.82 -20.35 -17.72
C GLU A 76 -26.93 -21.52 -18.72
N THR A 77 -25.78 -22.05 -19.14
CA THR A 77 -25.72 -23.19 -20.07
C THR A 77 -26.25 -24.47 -19.40
N GLU A 78 -25.85 -24.75 -18.16
CA GLU A 78 -26.32 -25.91 -17.39
C GLU A 78 -27.83 -25.82 -17.11
N ARG A 79 -28.37 -24.63 -16.81
CA ARG A 79 -29.83 -24.41 -16.67
C ARG A 79 -30.60 -24.62 -17.97
N ALA A 80 -30.07 -24.15 -19.09
CA ALA A 80 -30.70 -24.34 -20.40
C ALA A 80 -30.76 -25.82 -20.80
N LEU A 81 -29.73 -26.60 -20.47
CA LEU A 81 -29.68 -28.05 -20.68
C LEU A 81 -30.61 -28.83 -19.72
N SER A 82 -30.73 -28.40 -18.45
CA SER A 82 -31.64 -29.06 -17.49
C SER A 82 -33.12 -28.75 -17.71
N GLY A 83 -33.45 -27.66 -18.41
CA GLY A 83 -34.82 -27.26 -18.72
C GLY A 83 -35.39 -27.86 -20.02
N SER A 84 -34.58 -28.60 -20.78
CA SER A 84 -35.00 -29.25 -22.04
C SER A 84 -35.24 -30.77 -21.90
N SER A 85 -35.42 -31.28 -20.68
CA SER A 85 -35.80 -32.67 -20.36
C SER A 85 -37.13 -32.69 -19.63
#